data_AF-A0AAV7WCM9-F1
#
_entry.id   AF-A0AAV7WCM9-F1
#
_cell.length_a   1.000
_cell.length_b   1.000
_cell.length_c   1.000
_cell.angle_alpha   90.00
_cell.angle_beta   90.00
_cell.angle_gamma   90.00
#
_symmetry.space_group_name_H-M   'P 1'
#
loop_
_entity.id
_entity.type
_entity.pdbx_description
1 polymer ?
#
loop_
_entity_poly.entity_id
_entity_poly.type
_entity_poly.pdbx_seq_one_letter_code
_entity_poly.pdbx_strand_id
1 'polypeptide(L)'
;MEPSLGAIIMAIQDLKTTLEPKLDAVMVDVSLLRADFQKMSEKVKRKRPSFDEVKKSLCAKNIKYMMIFPAPLRVMSENRSWFFNTPAEA
;
A
#
# COMPACT_ATOMS: atom_id res chain seq x y z
N MET A 1 29.41 39.34 -18.45
CA MET A 1 28.43 40.24 -17.82
C MET A 1 27.83 39.49 -16.65
N GLU A 2 28.03 39.98 -15.43
CA GLU A 2 27.35 39.38 -14.28
C GLU A 2 25.87 39.79 -14.26
N PRO A 3 24.97 38.88 -13.83
CA PRO A 3 23.56 39.20 -13.71
C PRO A 3 23.34 40.33 -12.70
N SER A 4 22.42 41.24 -13.02
CA SER A 4 22.06 42.31 -12.10
C SER A 4 21.34 41.74 -10.88
N LEU A 5 21.46 42.43 -9.75
CA LEU A 5 20.73 42.08 -8.52
C LEU A 5 19.21 41.98 -8.77
N GLY A 6 18.65 42.83 -9.63
CA GLY A 6 17.24 42.79 -10.01
C GLY A 6 16.86 41.51 -10.77
N ALA A 7 17.71 41.05 -11.69
CA ALA A 7 17.47 39.79 -12.41
C ALA A 7 17.51 38.57 -11.46
N ILE A 8 18.41 38.60 -10.47
CA ILE A 8 18.50 37.56 -9.44
C ILE A 8 17.24 37.55 -8.57
N ILE A 9 16.75 38.72 -8.12
CA ILE A 9 15.54 38.83 -7.30
C ILE A 9 14.31 38.29 -8.03
N MET A 10 14.14 38.64 -9.32
CA MET A 10 13.01 38.13 -10.10
C MET A 10 13.09 36.60 -10.27
N ALA A 11 14.27 36.05 -10.57
CA ALA A 11 14.45 34.61 -10.68
C ALA A 11 14.12 33.87 -9.36
N ILE A 12 14.48 34.45 -8.21
CA ILE A 12 14.11 33.90 -6.90
C ILE A 12 12.60 33.92 -6.68
N GLN A 13 11.93 35.01 -7.08
CA GLN A 13 10.47 35.12 -6.98
C GLN A 13 9.77 34.11 -7.89
N ASP A 14 10.22 33.94 -9.13
CA ASP A 14 9.67 32.96 -10.07
C ASP A 14 9.86 31.53 -9.58
N LEU A 15 11.03 31.23 -9.01
CA LEU A 15 11.30 29.93 -8.39
C LEU A 15 10.36 29.69 -7.20
N LYS A 16 10.17 30.69 -6.34
CA LYS A 16 9.27 30.59 -5.19
C LYS A 16 7.83 30.32 -5.61
N THR A 17 7.29 31.13 -6.51
CA THR A 17 5.91 30.98 -7.01
C THR A 17 5.69 29.66 -7.76
N THR A 18 6.75 29.09 -8.34
CA THR A 18 6.70 27.78 -8.99
C THR A 18 6.79 26.61 -7.99
N LEU A 19 7.58 26.74 -6.93
CA LEU A 19 7.89 25.64 -6.01
C LEU A 19 6.86 25.48 -4.89
N GLU A 20 6.30 26.57 -4.36
CA GLU A 20 5.27 26.53 -3.32
C GLU A 20 4.08 25.62 -3.68
N PRO A 21 3.41 25.79 -4.83
CA PRO A 21 2.27 24.93 -5.19
C PRO A 21 2.68 23.46 -5.43
N LYS A 22 3.92 23.22 -5.88
CA LYS A 22 4.43 21.85 -6.05
C LYS A 22 4.66 21.17 -4.71
N LEU A 23 5.16 21.90 -3.72
CA LEU A 23 5.33 21.40 -2.36
C LEU A 23 3.98 21.07 -1.74
N ASP A 24 2.99 21.96 -1.89
CA ASP A 24 1.63 21.72 -1.41
C ASP A 24 1.01 20.47 -2.05
N ALA A 25 1.17 20.29 -3.36
CA ALA A 25 0.70 19.09 -4.05
C ALA A 25 1.35 17.81 -3.51
N VAL A 26 2.68 17.82 -3.29
CA VAL A 26 3.39 16.68 -2.71
C VAL A 26 2.90 16.38 -1.28
N MET A 27 2.63 17.42 -0.47
CA MET A 27 2.11 17.23 0.89
C MET A 27 0.71 16.60 0.89
N VAL A 28 -0.15 16.99 -0.06
CA VAL A 28 -1.47 16.37 -0.25
C VAL A 28 -1.31 14.91 -0.64
N ASP A 29 -0.47 14.61 -1.64
CA ASP A 29 -0.25 13.23 -2.11
C ASP A 29 0.29 12.32 -1.00
N VAL A 30 1.27 12.80 -0.22
CA VAL A 30 1.80 12.05 0.93
C VAL A 30 0.73 11.75 1.97
N SER A 31 -0.17 12.70 2.21
CA SER A 31 -1.29 12.53 3.15
C SER A 31 -2.29 11.49 2.66
N LEU A 32 -2.62 11.50 1.36
CA LEU A 32 -3.49 10.49 0.73
C LEU A 32 -2.87 9.10 0.79
N LEU A 33 -1.58 8.97 0.45
CA LEU A 33 -0.85 7.70 0.55
C LEU A 33 -0.90 7.14 1.97
N ARG A 34 -0.66 7.98 2.98
CA ARG A 34 -0.74 7.57 4.39
C ARG A 34 -2.13 7.02 4.75
N ALA A 35 -3.19 7.69 4.31
CA ALA A 35 -4.55 7.24 4.55
C ALA A 35 -4.86 5.90 3.86
N ASP A 36 -4.37 5.70 2.64
CA ASP A 36 -4.56 4.44 1.90
C ASP A 36 -3.79 3.28 2.54
N PHE A 37 -2.57 3.51 3.01
CA PHE A 37 -1.82 2.51 3.78
C PHE A 37 -2.55 2.12 5.08
N GLN A 38 -3.16 3.08 5.79
CA GLN A 38 -3.95 2.80 6.98
C GLN A 38 -5.19 1.95 6.65
N LYS A 39 -5.97 2.35 5.64
CA LYS A 39 -7.15 1.58 5.18
C LYS A 39 -6.78 0.16 4.77
N MET A 40 -5.69 -0.01 4.04
CA MET A 40 -5.20 -1.33 3.63
C MET A 40 -4.76 -2.16 4.85
N SER A 41 -4.01 -1.57 5.78
CA SER A 41 -3.58 -2.22 7.02
C SER A 41 -4.79 -2.72 7.82
N GLU A 42 -5.84 -1.91 7.96
CA GLU A 42 -7.08 -2.33 8.61
C GLU A 42 -7.78 -3.47 7.89
N LYS A 43 -7.89 -3.40 6.55
CA LYS A 43 -8.47 -4.49 5.74
C LYS A 43 -7.71 -5.79 5.96
N VAL A 44 -6.38 -5.75 5.99
CA VAL A 44 -5.53 -6.91 6.24
C VAL A 44 -5.71 -7.46 7.66
N LYS A 45 -5.75 -6.56 8.67
CA LYS A 45 -5.99 -6.93 10.07
C LYS A 45 -7.34 -7.61 10.28
N ARG A 46 -8.38 -7.20 9.54
CA ARG A 46 -9.71 -7.84 9.59
C ARG A 46 -9.75 -9.17 8.81
N LYS A 47 -9.08 -9.22 7.66
CA LYS A 47 -9.15 -10.37 6.74
C LYS A 47 -8.29 -11.56 7.17
N ARG A 48 -7.14 -11.35 7.81
CA ARG A 48 -6.29 -12.49 8.23
C ARG A 48 -6.98 -13.38 9.28
N PRO A 49 -7.63 -12.84 10.33
CA PRO A 49 -8.35 -13.65 11.31
C PRO A 49 -9.58 -14.35 10.74
N SER A 50 -10.23 -13.81 9.69
CA SER A 50 -11.42 -14.46 9.11
C SER A 50 -11.13 -15.84 8.53
N PHE A 51 -9.86 -16.15 8.22
CA PHE A 51 -9.42 -17.47 7.75
C PHE A 51 -9.04 -18.44 8.88
N ASP A 52 -9.17 -18.09 10.16
CA ASP A 52 -8.60 -18.91 11.24
C ASP A 52 -9.23 -20.30 11.35
N GLU A 53 -10.53 -20.44 11.09
CA GLU A 53 -11.19 -21.75 11.03
C GLU A 53 -10.69 -22.58 9.84
N VAL A 54 -10.55 -21.96 8.67
CA VAL A 54 -10.01 -22.60 7.45
C VAL A 54 -8.58 -23.07 7.70
N LYS A 55 -7.72 -22.23 8.28
CA LYS A 55 -6.33 -22.58 8.62
C LYS A 55 -6.25 -23.74 9.60
N LYS A 56 -7.12 -23.78 10.63
CA LYS A 56 -7.22 -24.91 11.56
C LYS A 56 -7.57 -26.20 10.82
N SER A 57 -8.55 -26.15 9.91
CA SER A 57 -8.96 -27.28 9.07
C SER A 57 -7.83 -27.76 8.16
N LEU A 58 -7.12 -26.85 7.49
CA LEU A 58 -5.98 -27.18 6.62
C LEU A 58 -4.82 -27.79 7.42
N CYS A 59 -4.53 -27.26 8.61
CA CYS A 59 -3.53 -27.79 9.51
C CYS A 59 -3.86 -29.23 9.94
N ALA A 60 -5.11 -29.48 10.35
CA ALA A 60 -5.58 -30.81 10.72
C ALA A 60 -5.47 -31.83 9.58
N LYS A 61 -5.58 -31.37 8.33
CA LYS A 61 -5.43 -32.18 7.11
C LYS A 61 -3.98 -32.28 6.61
N ASN A 62 -3.01 -31.68 7.31
CA ASN A 62 -1.61 -31.59 6.90
C ASN A 62 -1.41 -30.95 5.51
N ILE A 63 -2.30 -30.01 5.14
CA ILE A 63 -2.22 -29.27 3.86
C ILE A 63 -1.40 -28.00 4.08
N LYS A 64 -0.42 -27.74 3.21
CA LYS A 64 0.41 -26.54 3.30
C LYS A 64 -0.37 -25.31 2.85
N TYR A 65 -0.29 -24.24 3.63
CA TYR A 65 -0.92 -22.96 3.31
C TYR A 65 -0.06 -21.77 3.76
N MET A 66 -0.31 -20.60 3.17
CA MET A 66 0.31 -19.34 3.58
C MET A 66 -0.61 -18.15 3.30
N MET A 67 -0.52 -17.10 4.13
CA MET A 67 -1.17 -15.82 3.83
C MET A 67 -0.23 -14.98 2.96
N ILE A 68 -0.70 -14.53 1.80
CA ILE A 68 0.05 -13.61 0.91
C ILE A 68 -0.40 -12.18 1.17
N PHE A 69 0.47 -11.20 0.91
CA PHE A 69 0.08 -9.79 0.93
C PHE A 69 -0.82 -9.46 -0.28
N PRO A 70 -1.94 -8.72 -0.13
CA PRO A 70 -2.39 -8.07 1.11
C PRO A 70 -3.00 -9.03 2.14
N ALA A 71 -3.89 -9.95 1.76
CA ALA A 71 -4.36 -11.03 2.63
C ALA A 71 -5.13 -12.19 1.93
N PRO A 72 -4.83 -12.63 0.69
CA PRO A 72 -5.39 -13.89 0.20
C PRO A 72 -4.72 -15.10 0.88
N LEU A 73 -5.52 -16.14 1.14
CA LEU A 73 -5.02 -17.43 1.60
C LEU A 73 -4.56 -18.24 0.39
N ARG A 74 -3.29 -18.61 0.36
CA ARG A 74 -2.74 -19.54 -0.64
C ARG A 74 -2.71 -20.94 -0.05
N VAL A 75 -3.32 -21.89 -0.73
CA VAL A 75 -3.27 -23.32 -0.39
C VAL A 75 -2.46 -24.05 -1.45
N MET A 76 -1.52 -24.89 -1.02
CA MET A 76 -0.60 -25.61 -1.90
C MET A 76 -0.90 -27.11 -1.87
N SER A 77 -1.08 -27.71 -3.05
CA SER A 77 -1.06 -29.15 -3.26
C SER A 77 -0.05 -29.48 -4.34
N GLU A 78 0.33 -30.75 -4.44
CA GLU A 78 1.48 -31.36 -5.12
C GLU A 78 2.00 -30.67 -6.40
N ASN A 79 1.16 -30.04 -7.21
CA ASN A 79 1.61 -29.22 -8.35
C ASN A 79 0.79 -27.94 -8.61
N ARG A 80 -0.08 -27.51 -7.68
CA ARG A 80 -0.97 -26.36 -7.87
C ARG A 80 -1.10 -25.51 -6.62
N SER A 81 -1.28 -24.22 -6.83
CA SER A 81 -1.60 -23.26 -5.78
C SER A 81 -2.95 -22.63 -6.07
N TRP A 82 -3.85 -22.67 -5.08
CA TRP A 82 -5.12 -21.96 -5.13
C TRP A 82 -5.05 -20.74 -4.21
N PHE A 83 -5.71 -19.67 -4.63
CA PHE A 83 -5.76 -18.42 -3.89
C PHE A 83 -7.21 -18.12 -3.56
N PHE A 84 -7.47 -17.90 -2.28
CA PHE A 84 -8.80 -17.63 -1.77
C PHE A 84 -8.86 -16.22 -1.19
N ASN A 85 -9.83 -15.44 -1.64
CA ASN A 85 -10.06 -14.09 -1.19
C ASN A 85 -11.07 -14.02 -0.06
N THR A 86 -11.91 -15.03 0.12
CA THR A 86 -12.81 -15.14 1.27
C THR A 86 -12.74 -16.53 1.88
N PRO A 87 -13.05 -16.68 3.18
CA PRO A 87 -13.13 -18.00 3.80
C PRO A 87 -14.19 -18.91 3.17
N ALA A 88 -15.26 -18.34 2.61
CA ALA A 88 -16.33 -19.11 1.96
C ALA A 88 -15.92 -19.74 0.62
N GLU A 89 -14.87 -19.22 -0.01
CA GLU A 89 -14.30 -19.78 -1.24
C GLU A 89 -13.35 -20.97 -0.97
N ALA A 90 -12.85 -21.11 0.26
CA ALA A 90 -11.74 -21.99 0.64
C ALA A 90 -12.20 -23.31 1.26
#